data_AF-A0A4Q2KZ94-F1
#
_entry.id   AF-A0A4Q2KZ94-F1
#
_cell.length_a   1.000
_cell.length_b   1.000
_cell.length_c   1.000
_cell.angle_alpha   90.00
_cell.angle_beta   90.00
_cell.angle_gamma   90.00
#
_symmetry.space_group_name_H-M   'P 1'
#
loop_
_entity.id
_entity.type
_entity.pdbx_description
1 polymer ?
#
loop_
_entity_poly.entity_id
_entity_poly.type
_entity_poly.pdbx_seq_one_letter_code
_entity_poly.pdbx_strand_id
1 'polypeptide(L)' 'MSEYYWRIKVIDGEIIYKGEKYTQILLKEFFYTKQDALRALERVKKMYSNKKIFFEHNIRGKWVLYEI' A
#
# COMPACT_ATOMS: atom_id res chain seq x y z
N MET A 1 13.08 -13.67 -12.30
CA MET A 1 12.80 -12.88 -11.10
C MET A 1 11.30 -12.67 -11.04
N SER A 2 10.64 -13.20 -10.01
CA SER A 2 9.19 -13.03 -9.86
C SER A 2 8.95 -11.57 -9.48
N GLU A 3 8.40 -10.76 -10.40
CA GLU A 3 8.09 -9.37 -10.10
C GLU A 3 6.78 -9.31 -9.32
N TYR A 4 6.81 -8.72 -8.13
CA TYR A 4 5.57 -8.42 -7.40
C TYR A 4 4.80 -7.36 -8.18
N TYR A 5 3.61 -7.71 -8.65
CA TYR A 5 2.77 -6.81 -9.44
C TYR A 5 1.86 -5.94 -8.58
N TRP A 6 1.58 -6.33 -7.34
CA TRP A 6 0.60 -5.63 -6.51
C TRP A 6 1.19 -5.23 -5.17
N ARG A 7 0.75 -4.10 -4.62
CA ARG A 7 1.09 -3.72 -3.25
C ARG A 7 -0.06 -3.00 -2.56
N ILE A 8 -0.07 -3.14 -1.24
CA ILE A 8 -0.94 -2.37 -0.34
C ILE A 8 -0.03 -1.50 0.53
N LYS A 9 -0.32 -0.20 0.59
CA LYS A 9 0.38 0.76 1.46
C LYS A 9 -0.61 1.46 2.37
N VAL A 10 -0.36 1.43 3.67
CA VAL A 10 -1.17 2.16 4.67
C VAL A 10 -0.37 3.33 5.21
N ILE A 11 -0.95 4.53 5.13
CA ILE A 11 -0.32 5.79 5.53
C ILE A 11 -1.09 6.39 6.70
N ASP A 12 -0.34 6.83 7.71
CA ASP A 12 -0.84 7.49 8.91
C ASP A 12 -0.34 8.93 9.01
N GLY A 13 -0.71 9.72 8.00
CA GLY A 13 -0.31 11.12 7.93
C GLY A 13 1.18 11.33 7.76
N GLU A 14 1.66 12.46 8.31
CA GLU A 14 3.04 12.90 8.24
C GLU A 14 3.61 13.06 9.66
N ILE A 15 4.87 12.69 9.82
CA ILE A 15 5.64 12.90 11.05
C ILE A 15 6.78 13.86 10.77
N ILE A 16 7.01 14.79 11.68
CA ILE A 16 8.19 15.65 11.66
C ILE A 16 9.28 14.99 12.50
N TYR A 17 10.40 14.67 11.88
CA TYR A 17 11.57 14.12 12.56
C TYR A 17 12.79 14.96 12.20
N LYS A 18 13.46 15.52 13.21
CA LYS A 18 14.63 16.40 13.04
C LYS A 18 14.42 17.57 12.05
N GLY A 19 13.22 18.14 12.03
CA GLY A 19 12.87 19.27 11.17
C GLY A 19 12.44 18.89 9.75
N GLU A 20 12.50 17.61 9.38
CA GLU A 20 12.07 17.12 8.08
C GLU A 20 10.71 16.41 8.17
N LYS A 21 9.90 16.54 7.11
CA LYS A 21 8.58 15.88 7.00
C LYS A 21 8.73 14.52 6.35
N TYR A 22 8.22 13.49 7.02
CA TYR A 22 8.19 12.13 6.54
C TYR A 22 6.76 11.61 6.47
N THR A 23 6.45 10.84 5.44
CA THR A 23 5.19 10.10 5.40
C THR A 23 5.28 8.90 6.35
N GLN A 24 4.38 8.81 7.32
CA GLN A 24 4.34 7.65 8.22
C GLN A 24 3.67 6.48 7.53
N ILE A 25 4.42 5.42 7.26
CA ILE A 25 3.91 4.19 6.63
C ILE A 25 3.70 3.15 7.73
N LEU A 26 2.46 2.73 7.96
CA LEU A 26 2.12 1.69 8.93
C LEU A 26 2.28 0.29 8.36
N LEU A 27 2.03 0.13 7.06
CA LEU A 27 2.04 -1.16 6.39
C LEU A 27 2.47 -0.99 4.94
N LYS A 28 3.27 -1.94 4.46
CA LYS A 28 3.64 -2.08 3.05
C LYS A 28 3.78 -3.57 2.71
N GLU A 29 2.74 -4.14 2.10
CA GLU A 29 2.69 -5.54 1.69
C GLU A 29 2.76 -5.65 0.16
N PHE A 30 3.42 -6.69 -0.35
CA PHE A 30 3.59 -6.94 -1.79
C PHE A 30 3.02 -8.31 -2.17
N PHE A 31 2.43 -8.40 -3.37
CA PHE A 31 1.76 -9.61 -3.85
C PHE A 31 2.06 -9.85 -5.32
N TYR A 32 2.14 -11.14 -5.68
CA TYR A 32 2.33 -11.58 -7.06
C TYR A 32 1.01 -11.57 -7.84
N THR A 33 -0.11 -11.93 -7.19
CA THR A 33 -1.41 -12.03 -7.85
C THR A 33 -2.37 -10.97 -7.35
N LYS A 34 -3.30 -10.54 -8.22
CA LYS A 34 -4.39 -9.62 -7.86
C LYS A 34 -5.30 -10.22 -6.80
N GLN A 35 -5.58 -11.53 -6.88
CA GLN A 35 -6.52 -12.21 -5.98
C GLN A 35 -6.01 -12.23 -4.53
N ASP A 36 -4.73 -12.53 -4.32
CA ASP A 36 -4.15 -12.51 -2.97
C ASP A 36 -4.11 -11.07 -2.41
N ALA A 37 -3.78 -10.10 -3.27
CA ALA A 37 -3.78 -8.70 -2.92
C ALA A 37 -5.19 -8.21 -2.51
N LEU A 38 -6.25 -8.64 -3.22
CA LEU A 38 -7.63 -8.31 -2.87
C LEU A 38 -8.06 -8.94 -1.54
N ARG A 39 -7.71 -10.20 -1.28
CA ARG A 39 -8.00 -10.86 0.02
C ARG A 39 -7.31 -10.12 1.17
N ALA A 40 -6.06 -9.74 0.97
CA ALA A 40 -5.32 -8.94 1.95
C ALA A 40 -5.91 -7.54 2.12
N LEU A 41 -6.36 -6.89 1.04
CA LEU A 41 -6.96 -5.57 1.10
C LEU A 41 -8.21 -5.54 1.98
N GLU A 42 -9.08 -6.54 1.89
CA GLU A 42 -10.26 -6.64 2.76
C GLU A 42 -9.89 -6.75 4.24
N ARG A 43 -8.83 -7.50 4.57
CA ARG A 43 -8.28 -7.56 5.93
C ARG A 43 -7.70 -6.21 6.37
N VAL A 44 -6.92 -5.56 5.51
CA VAL A 44 -6.26 -4.27 5.79
C VAL A 44 -7.31 -3.16 5.98
N LYS A 45 -8.36 -3.11 5.15
CA LYS A 45 -9.47 -2.16 5.29
C LYS A 45 -10.17 -2.28 6.64
N LYS A 46 -10.35 -3.50 7.15
CA LYS A 46 -10.95 -3.74 8.48
C LYS A 46 -10.01 -3.31 9.61
N MET A 47 -8.72 -3.62 9.50
CA MET A 47 -7.72 -3.32 10.53
C MET A 47 -7.37 -1.83 10.61
N TYR A 48 -7.38 -1.13 9.47
CA TYR A 48 -6.97 0.28 9.34
C TYR A 48 -8.09 1.15 8.76
N SER A 49 -9.32 0.98 9.24
CA SER A 49 -10.53 1.63 8.71
C SER A 49 -10.46 3.16 8.66
N ASN A 50 -9.67 3.78 9.55
CA ASN A 50 -9.52 5.23 9.67
C ASN A 50 -8.23 5.76 9.03
N LYS A 51 -7.51 4.95 8.24
CA LYS A 51 -6.20 5.31 7.66
C LYS A 51 -6.29 5.38 6.14
N LYS A 52 -5.33 6.08 5.53
CA LYS A 52 -5.24 6.16 4.06
C LYS A 52 -4.61 4.87 3.54
N ILE A 53 -5.38 4.12 2.75
CA ILE A 53 -4.95 2.85 2.15
C ILE A 53 -4.78 3.07 0.65
N PHE A 54 -3.62 2.69 0.11
CA PHE A 54 -3.32 2.71 -1.31
C PHE A 54 -3.20 1.27 -1.80
N PHE A 55 -3.95 0.94 -2.84
CA PHE A 55 -3.87 -0.32 -3.56
C PHE A 55 -3.24 -0.03 -4.92
N GLU A 56 -2.06 -0.57 -5.19
CA GLU A 56 -1.25 -0.16 -6.35
C GLU A 56 -0.80 -1.36 -7.17
N HIS A 57 -0.77 -1.17 -8.49
CA HIS A 57 -0.29 -2.15 -9.47
C HIS A 57 1.01 -1.64 -10.10
N ASN A 58 2.04 -2.48 -10.15
CA ASN A 58 3.25 -2.26 -10.93
C ASN A 58 2.97 -2.53 -12.42
N ILE A 59 2.95 -1.48 -13.22
CA ILE A 59 2.81 -1.54 -14.68
C ILE A 59 4.10 -0.99 -15.28
N ARG A 60 4.88 -1.85 -15.94
CA ARG A 60 6.15 -1.49 -16.59
C ARG A 60 7.12 -0.75 -15.65
N GLY A 61 7.26 -1.24 -14.42
CA GLY A 61 8.15 -0.65 -13.41
C GLY A 61 7.58 0.55 -12.66
N LYS A 62 6.35 0.99 -12.98
CA LYS A 62 5.69 2.12 -12.31
C LYS A 62 4.54 1.63 -11.43
N TRP A 63 4.51 2.08 -10.18
CA TRP A 63 3.40 1.83 -9.27
C TRP A 63 2.28 2.83 -9.53
N VAL A 64 1.13 2.32 -9.94
CA VAL A 64 -0.06 3.10 -10.29
C VAL A 64 -1.17 2.77 -9.31
N LEU A 65 -1.89 3.78 -8.82
CA LEU A 65 -3.07 3.58 -7.99
C LEU A 65 -4.12 2.79 -8.79
N TYR A 66 -4.61 1.72 -8.21
CA TYR A 66 -5.62 0.88 -8.82
C TYR A 66 -6.95 1.10 -8.09
N GLU A 67 -7.86 1.79 -8.77
CA GLU A 67 -9.23 2.01 -8.29
C GLU A 67 -10.00 0.69 -8.39
N ILE A 68 -10.70 0.32 -7.31
CA ILE A 68 -11.53 -0.89 -7.20
C ILE A 68 -12.98 -0.45 -7.01
#